data_AF-A0A8T6UPV3-F1
#
_entry.id   AF-A0A8T6UPV3-F1
#
_cell.length_a   1.000
_cell.length_b   1.000
_cell.length_c   1.000
_cell.angle_alpha   90.00
_cell.angle_beta   90.00
_cell.angle_gamma   90.00
#
_symmetry.space_group_name_H-M   'P 1'
#
loop_
_entity.id
_entity.type
_entity.pdbx_description
1 polymer ?
#
loop_
_entity_poly.entity_id
_entity_poly.type
_entity_poly.pdbx_seq_one_letter_code
_entity_poly.pdbx_strand_id
1 'polypeptide(L)'
;MRELILNGNIVYTAMALGWPVMLSNLFQTAYNLTDAFWLGKLGPESVAAPSISWPIMFLFISLSAGFGIAGISLVSQYTGAGEPEKANKAAGQLLSFLLVGACTVSIV
;
A
#
# COMPACT_ATOMS: atom_id res chain seq x y z
N MET A 1 -17.60 -15.05 -5.83
CA MET A 1 -16.16 -14.95 -5.49
C MET A 1 -15.71 -16.00 -4.49
N ARG A 2 -16.44 -16.26 -3.39
CA ARG A 2 -16.15 -17.37 -2.45
C ARG A 2 -16.16 -18.76 -3.11
N GLU A 3 -17.08 -19.05 -4.03
CA GLU A 3 -17.12 -20.34 -4.75
C GLU A 3 -15.96 -20.54 -5.75
N LEU A 4 -15.47 -19.46 -6.38
CA LEU A 4 -14.30 -19.49 -7.29
C LEU A 4 -12.99 -19.77 -6.55
N ILE A 5 -12.90 -19.36 -5.28
CA ILE A 5 -11.75 -19.61 -4.40
C ILE A 5 -11.78 -21.04 -3.85
N LEU A 6 -12.97 -21.62 -3.64
CA LEU A 6 -13.13 -22.92 -2.98
C LEU A 6 -13.28 -24.11 -3.95
N ASN A 7 -13.83 -23.94 -5.16
CA ASN A 7 -14.14 -25.04 -6.08
C ASN A 7 -13.65 -24.83 -7.54
N GLY A 8 -13.05 -23.67 -7.85
CA GLY A 8 -12.57 -23.35 -9.21
C GLY A 8 -11.18 -23.90 -9.52
N ASN A 9 -10.83 -23.99 -10.82
CA ASN A 9 -9.48 -24.33 -11.24
C ASN A 9 -8.46 -23.31 -10.68
N ILE A 10 -7.55 -23.79 -9.84
CA ILE A 10 -6.52 -23.01 -9.14
C ILE A 10 -5.78 -22.08 -10.12
N VAL A 11 -5.44 -22.57 -11.31
CA VAL A 11 -4.70 -21.79 -12.31
C VAL A 11 -5.51 -20.60 -12.83
N TYR A 12 -6.81 -20.79 -13.07
CA TYR A 12 -7.67 -19.72 -13.56
C TYR A 12 -7.94 -18.67 -12.47
N THR A 13 -8.22 -19.09 -11.24
CA THR A 13 -8.43 -18.16 -10.11
C THR A 13 -7.16 -17.38 -9.79
N ALA A 14 -5.99 -18.04 -9.82
CA ALA A 14 -4.70 -17.39 -9.63
C ALA A 14 -4.39 -16.39 -10.76
N MET A 15 -4.67 -16.71 -12.03
CA MET A 15 -4.49 -15.76 -13.13
C MET A 15 -5.48 -14.59 -13.07
N ALA A 16 -6.75 -14.84 -12.74
CA ALA A 16 -7.77 -13.79 -12.66
C ALA A 16 -7.49 -12.77 -11.54
N LEU A 17 -6.98 -13.23 -10.38
CA LEU A 17 -6.56 -12.35 -9.28
C LEU A 17 -5.15 -11.77 -9.50
N GLY A 18 -4.26 -12.54 -10.11
CA GLY A 18 -2.86 -12.18 -10.32
C GLY A 18 -2.67 -11.16 -11.43
N TRP A 19 -3.42 -11.24 -12.53
CA TRP A 19 -3.31 -10.33 -13.66
C TRP A 19 -3.37 -8.83 -13.29
N PRO A 20 -4.38 -8.35 -12.52
CA PRO A 20 -4.41 -6.94 -12.11
C PRO A 20 -3.26 -6.54 -11.18
N VAL A 21 -2.79 -7.47 -10.33
CA VAL A 21 -1.63 -7.23 -9.45
C VAL A 21 -0.33 -7.15 -10.25
N MET A 22 -0.16 -8.04 -11.24
CA MET A 22 0.97 -8.04 -12.16
C MET A 22 1.00 -6.76 -12.98
N LEU A 23 -0.15 -6.32 -13.48
CA LEU A 23 -0.27 -5.08 -14.24
C LEU A 23 0.09 -3.86 -13.37
N SER A 24 -0.40 -3.81 -12.12
CA SER A 24 -0.03 -2.77 -11.16
C SER A 24 1.48 -2.73 -10.91
N ASN A 25 2.11 -3.89 -10.73
CA ASN A 25 3.56 -4.00 -10.54
C ASN A 25 4.36 -3.58 -11.79
N LEU A 26 3.85 -3.89 -12.98
CA LEU A 26 4.46 -3.47 -14.24
C LEU A 26 4.44 -1.95 -14.37
N PHE A 27 3.31 -1.30 -14.09
CA PHE A 27 3.20 0.15 -14.07
C PHE A 27 4.10 0.79 -13.01
N GLN A 28 4.18 0.21 -11.81
CA GLN A 28 5.07 0.69 -10.76
C GLN A 28 6.55 0.61 -11.18
N THR A 29 6.95 -0.48 -11.84
CA THR A 29 8.32 -0.64 -12.37
C THR A 29 8.61 0.33 -13.49
N ALA A 30 7.67 0.51 -14.43
CA ALA A 30 7.80 1.47 -15.51
C ALA A 30 7.91 2.91 -15.00
N TYR A 31 7.18 3.25 -13.93
CA TYR A 31 7.29 4.54 -13.25
C TYR A 31 8.69 4.75 -12.67
N ASN A 32 9.21 3.78 -11.91
CA ASN A 32 10.56 3.85 -11.34
C ASN A 32 11.64 3.97 -12.43
N LEU A 33 11.49 3.25 -13.54
CA LEU A 33 12.42 3.34 -14.67
C LEU A 33 12.34 4.70 -15.37
N THR A 34 11.13 5.23 -15.53
CA THR A 34 10.91 6.56 -16.12
C THR A 34 11.53 7.64 -15.26
N ASP A 35 11.32 7.60 -13.94
CA ASP A 35 11.91 8.52 -12.98
C ASP A 35 13.45 8.48 -13.05
N ALA A 36 14.03 7.28 -12.97
CA ALA A 36 15.47 7.10 -13.13
C ALA A 36 16.00 7.58 -14.49
N PHE A 37 15.26 7.40 -15.57
CA PHE A 37 15.64 7.86 -16.91
C PHE A 37 15.64 9.39 -17.02
N TRP A 38 14.60 10.05 -16.49
CA TRP A 38 14.52 11.52 -16.48
C TRP A 38 15.56 12.15 -15.58
N LEU A 39 15.77 11.59 -14.39
CA LEU A 39 16.82 12.01 -13.47
C LEU A 39 18.21 11.78 -14.05
N GLY A 40 18.40 10.66 -14.78
CA GLY A 40 19.62 10.36 -15.52
C GLY A 40 19.96 11.38 -16.59
N LYS A 41 18.94 11.98 -17.23
CA LYS A 41 19.13 13.05 -18.21
C LYS A 41 19.46 14.41 -17.59
N LEU A 42 19.06 14.66 -16.35
CA LEU A 42 19.28 15.95 -15.66
C LEU A 42 20.69 16.08 -15.06
N GLY A 43 21.39 14.96 -14.87
CA GLY A 43 22.80 14.90 -14.47
C GLY A 43 23.08 13.84 -13.41
N PRO A 44 24.34 13.42 -13.23
CA PRO A 44 24.69 12.39 -12.26
C PRO A 44 24.37 12.77 -10.79
N GLU A 45 24.37 14.06 -10.45
CA GLU A 45 23.90 14.52 -9.13
C GLU A 45 22.40 14.31 -8.92
N SER A 46 21.58 14.49 -9.97
CA SER A 46 20.12 14.33 -9.90
C SER A 46 19.69 12.88 -9.72
N VAL A 47 20.50 11.91 -10.18
CA VAL A 47 20.26 10.46 -9.94
C VAL A 47 20.67 10.04 -8.53
N ALA A 48 21.64 10.72 -7.92
CA ALA A 48 22.08 10.43 -6.56
C ALA A 48 21.07 10.93 -5.51
N ALA A 49 20.31 11.98 -5.81
CA ALA A 49 19.32 12.57 -4.89
C ALA A 49 18.23 11.57 -4.42
N PRO A 50 17.55 10.79 -5.30
CA PRO A 50 16.61 9.76 -4.87
C PRO A 50 17.23 8.72 -3.94
N SER A 51 18.50 8.36 -4.15
CA SER A 51 19.18 7.34 -3.33
C SER A 51 19.37 7.81 -1.88
N ILE A 52 19.51 9.12 -1.67
CA ILE A 52 19.60 9.73 -0.33
C ILE A 52 18.21 9.97 0.27
N SER A 53 17.20 10.28 -0.55
CA SER A 53 15.82 10.49 -0.08
C SER A 53 15.06 9.19 0.20
N TRP A 54 15.41 8.08 -0.46
CA TRP A 54 14.69 6.81 -0.35
C TRP A 54 14.61 6.25 1.07
N PRO A 55 15.68 6.26 1.90
CA PRO A 55 15.60 5.81 3.30
C PRO A 55 14.60 6.61 4.13
N ILE A 56 14.50 7.92 3.90
CA ILE A 56 13.55 8.79 4.60
C ILE A 56 12.13 8.46 4.15
N MET A 57 11.88 8.33 2.84
CA MET A 57 10.58 7.87 2.33
C MET A 57 10.22 6.49 2.88
N PHE A 58 11.18 5.56 2.92
CA PHE A 58 10.97 4.21 3.43
C PHE A 58 10.58 4.20 4.91
N LEU A 59 11.15 5.10 5.72
CA LEU A 59 10.77 5.26 7.12
C LEU A 59 9.30 5.67 7.25
N PHE A 60 8.85 6.66 6.48
CA PHE A 60 7.45 7.09 6.49
C PHE A 60 6.51 5.99 5.97
N ILE A 61 6.86 5.32 4.86
CA ILE A 61 6.10 4.19 4.33
C ILE A 61 5.98 3.07 5.36
N SER A 62 7.08 2.71 6.02
CA SER A 62 7.09 1.66 7.04
C SER A 62 6.24 2.02 8.26
N LEU A 63 6.29 3.27 8.69
CA LEU A 63 5.47 3.78 9.79
C LEU A 63 3.98 3.71 9.43
N SER A 64 3.59 4.23 8.27
CA SER A 64 2.22 4.17 7.77
C SER A 64 1.73 2.73 7.59
N ALA A 65 2.56 1.85 7.06
CA ALA A 65 2.26 0.43 6.92
C ALA A 65 2.04 -0.25 8.27
N GLY A 66 2.86 0.09 9.29
CA GLY A 66 2.71 -0.42 10.65
C GLY A 66 1.34 -0.09 11.26
N PHE A 67 0.92 1.18 11.16
CA PHE A 67 -0.41 1.59 11.61
C PHE A 67 -1.55 0.95 10.79
N GLY A 68 -1.35 0.80 9.48
CA GLY A 68 -2.31 0.11 8.61
C GLY A 68 -2.52 -1.36 9.02
N ILE A 69 -1.44 -2.10 9.28
CA ILE A 69 -1.48 -3.49 9.72
C ILE A 69 -2.14 -3.59 11.11
N ALA A 70 -1.79 -2.71 12.05
CA ALA A 70 -2.43 -2.66 13.36
C ALA A 70 -3.94 -2.40 13.23
N GLY A 71 -4.33 -1.52 12.30
CA GLY A 71 -5.72 -1.22 12.02
C GLY A 71 -6.50 -2.40 11.42
N ILE A 72 -5.92 -3.07 10.41
CA ILE A 72 -6.50 -4.28 9.82
C ILE A 72 -6.70 -5.37 10.89
N SER A 73 -5.71 -5.55 11.78
CA SER A 73 -5.82 -6.50 12.88
C SER A 73 -6.99 -6.18 13.81
N LEU A 74 -7.15 -4.91 14.20
CA LEU A 74 -8.23 -4.47 15.08
C LEU A 74 -9.61 -4.67 14.43
N VAL A 75 -9.74 -4.26 13.17
CA VAL A 75 -10.99 -4.42 12.39
C VAL A 75 -11.31 -5.90 12.18
N SER A 76 -10.32 -6.72 11.88
CA SER A 76 -10.49 -8.18 11.70
C SER A 76 -10.93 -8.85 13.01
N GLN A 77 -10.44 -8.40 14.17
CA GLN A 77 -10.85 -8.92 15.47
C GLN A 77 -12.32 -8.61 15.75
N TYR A 78 -12.77 -7.37 15.59
CA TYR A 78 -14.18 -7.00 15.79
C TYR A 78 -15.11 -7.66 14.78
N THR A 79 -14.66 -7.80 13.53
CA THR A 79 -15.43 -8.50 12.48
C THR A 79 -15.57 -9.98 12.80
N GLY A 80 -14.50 -10.63 13.29
CA GLY A 80 -14.52 -12.03 13.71
C GLY A 80 -15.33 -12.28 14.98
N ALA A 81 -15.42 -11.29 15.88
CA ALA A 81 -16.22 -11.35 17.10
C ALA A 81 -17.73 -11.13 16.88
N GLY A 82 -18.16 -10.87 15.64
CA GLY A 82 -19.57 -10.58 15.33
C GLY A 82 -20.03 -9.19 15.75
N GLU A 83 -19.12 -8.24 15.94
CA GLU A 83 -19.40 -6.86 16.37
C GLU A 83 -19.14 -5.84 15.24
N PRO A 84 -19.95 -5.83 14.15
CA PRO A 84 -19.68 -5.00 12.97
C PRO A 84 -19.75 -3.49 13.24
N GLU A 85 -20.55 -3.05 14.22
CA GLU A 85 -20.64 -1.64 14.60
C GLU A 85 -19.32 -1.14 15.20
N LYS A 86 -18.69 -1.95 16.06
CA LYS A 86 -17.37 -1.64 16.63
C LYS A 86 -16.27 -1.71 15.58
N ALA A 87 -16.36 -2.67 14.65
CA ALA A 87 -15.45 -2.74 13.50
C ALA A 87 -15.50 -1.46 12.66
N ASN A 88 -16.70 -0.93 12.39
CA ASN A 88 -16.87 0.29 11.61
C ASN A 88 -16.38 1.53 12.37
N LYS A 89 -16.66 1.64 13.67
CA LYS A 89 -16.10 2.71 14.52
C LYS A 89 -14.57 2.67 14.56
N ALA A 90 -13.99 1.49 14.76
CA ALA A 90 -12.55 1.29 14.74
C ALA A 90 -11.95 1.70 13.39
N ALA A 91 -12.52 1.24 12.27
CA ALA A 91 -12.07 1.58 10.93
C ALA A 91 -12.13 3.09 10.67
N GLY A 92 -13.24 3.75 11.04
CA GLY A 92 -13.39 5.20 10.89
C GLY A 92 -12.39 6.01 11.73
N GLN A 93 -12.10 5.55 12.95
CA GLN A 93 -11.14 6.21 13.83
C GLN A 93 -9.69 6.03 13.35
N LEU A 94 -9.35 4.83 12.86
CA LEU A 94 -8.07 4.55 12.21
C LEU A 94 -7.89 5.40 10.95
N LEU A 95 -8.92 5.48 10.10
CA LEU A 95 -8.88 6.29 8.89
C LEU A 95 -8.69 7.78 9.21
N SER A 96 -9.41 8.30 10.20
CA SER A 96 -9.28 9.70 10.64
C SER A 96 -7.89 9.99 11.20
N PHE A 97 -7.36 9.08 12.02
CA PHE A 97 -6.01 9.19 12.56
C PHE A 97 -4.94 9.18 11.46
N LEU A 98 -5.06 8.27 10.50
CA LEU A 98 -4.14 8.18 9.36
C LEU A 98 -4.22 9.42 8.46
N LEU A 99 -5.41 9.98 8.21
CA LEU A 99 -5.56 11.20 7.41
C LEU A 99 -4.93 12.41 8.08
N VAL A 100 -5.16 12.60 9.38
CA VAL A 100 -4.53 13.70 10.14
C VAL A 100 -3.01 13.54 10.17
N GLY A 101 -2.53 12.32 10.41
CA GLY A 101 -1.11 12.00 10.34
C GLY A 101 -0.50 12.29 8.97
N ALA A 102 -1.17 11.86 7.90
CA ALA A 102 -0.73 12.09 6.52
C ALA A 102 -0.67 13.58 6.17
N CYS A 103 -1.68 14.37 6.53
CA CYS A 103 -1.65 15.82 6.34
C CYS A 103 -0.48 16.47 7.09
N THR A 104 -0.18 16.02 8.30
CA THR A 104 0.91 16.57 9.11
C THR A 104 2.27 16.26 8.47
N VAL A 105 2.47 15.03 7.99
CA VAL A 105 3.70 14.63 7.28
C VAL A 105 3.82 15.34 5.94
N SER A 106 2.71 15.56 5.23
CA SER A 106 2.72 16.21 3.91
C SER A 106 3.00 17.73 3.97
N ILE A 107 2.81 18.35 5.14
CA ILE A 107 3.11 19.78 5.37
C ILE A 107 4.59 20.01 5.70
N VAL A 108 5.26 19.01 6.28
CA VAL A 108 6.67 19.05 6.70
C VAL A 108 7.58 18.67 5.54
#